data_AF-A0A6H0ZP60-F1
#
_entry.id   AF-A0A6H0ZP60-F1
#
_cell.length_a   1.000
_cell.length_b   1.000
_cell.length_c   1.000
_cell.angle_alpha   90.00
_cell.angle_beta   90.00
_cell.angle_gamma   90.00
#
_symmetry.space_group_name_H-M   'P 1'
#
loop_
_entity.id
_entity.type
_entity.pdbx_description
1 polymer ?
#
loop_
_entity_poly.entity_id
_entity_poly.type
_entity_poly.pdbx_seq_one_letter_code
_entity_poly.pdbx_strand_id
1 'polypeptide(L)'
;MPRVADPRNEVGRDKTEKWREKLRAARMPESCQVDTAVAAAVAVVMADRLEQDPDLSPDLQIILATARAVLKQRGFDGRGPSTKLMSRLFHRKDLPALPRAKRSAPQVRDDGEDGGASL
;
A
#
# COMPACT_ATOMS: atom_id res chain seq x y z
N MET A 1 -18.28 -6.52 17.69
CA MET A 1 -18.62 -5.85 18.96
C MET A 1 -18.07 -4.44 18.93
N PRO A 2 -18.91 -3.40 18.96
CA PRO A 2 -18.44 -2.03 19.21
C PRO A 2 -17.72 -2.02 20.56
N ARG A 3 -16.51 -1.47 20.62
CA ARG A 3 -15.83 -1.27 21.92
C ARG A 3 -16.60 -0.19 22.67
N VAL A 4 -17.13 -0.52 23.85
CA VAL A 4 -17.73 0.47 24.76
C VAL A 4 -16.68 1.51 25.07
N ALA A 5 -17.00 2.78 24.86
CA ALA A 5 -16.05 3.86 25.01
C ALA A 5 -15.78 4.11 26.50
N ASP A 6 -14.51 4.18 26.89
CA ASP A 6 -14.14 4.51 28.26
C ASP A 6 -14.48 5.99 28.53
N PRO A 7 -15.35 6.29 29.51
CA PRO A 7 -15.73 7.67 29.83
C PRO A 7 -14.53 8.54 30.25
N ARG A 8 -13.44 7.93 30.75
CA ARG A 8 -12.21 8.66 31.12
C ARG A 8 -11.47 9.25 29.91
N ASN A 9 -11.79 8.80 28.70
CA ASN A 9 -11.16 9.24 27.45
C ASN A 9 -12.02 10.22 26.65
N GLU A 10 -13.12 10.73 27.19
CA GLU A 10 -14.05 11.63 26.47
C GLU A 10 -13.34 12.88 25.92
N VAL A 11 -12.54 13.55 26.74
CA VAL A 11 -11.78 14.74 26.29
C VAL A 11 -10.82 14.42 25.14
N GLY A 12 -10.17 13.26 25.16
CA GLY A 12 -9.29 12.82 24.09
C GLY A 12 -10.07 12.49 22.81
N ARG A 13 -11.22 11.83 22.97
CA ARG A 13 -12.14 11.47 21.88
C ARG A 13 -12.66 12.70 21.16
N ASP A 14 -13.15 13.69 21.91
CA ASP A 14 -13.67 14.94 21.36
C ASP A 14 -12.59 15.71 20.59
N LYS A 15 -11.35 15.72 21.09
CA LYS A 15 -10.22 16.33 20.37
C LYS A 15 -9.92 15.60 19.08
N THR A 16 -9.88 14.26 19.08
CA THR A 16 -9.67 13.46 17.87
C THR A 16 -10.80 13.67 16.87
N GLU A 17 -12.05 13.74 17.33
CA GLU A 17 -13.21 13.93 16.46
C GLU A 17 -13.20 15.31 15.79
N LYS A 18 -12.94 16.38 16.56
CA LYS A 18 -12.75 17.74 16.00
C LYS A 18 -11.60 17.81 15.00
N TRP A 19 -10.50 17.11 15.26
CA TRP A 19 -9.39 17.02 14.31
C TRP A 19 -9.79 16.29 13.03
N ARG A 20 -10.52 15.17 13.13
CA ARG A 20 -11.07 14.45 11.97
C ARG A 20 -12.07 15.26 11.18
N GLU A 21 -12.90 16.08 11.84
CA GLU A 21 -13.81 17.01 11.18
C GLU A 21 -13.06 18.04 10.34
N LYS A 22 -11.98 18.60 10.88
CA LYS A 22 -11.11 19.52 10.12
C LYS A 22 -10.49 18.84 8.91
N LEU A 23 -10.00 17.61 9.05
CA LEU A 23 -9.49 16.83 7.91
C LEU A 23 -10.56 16.58 6.86
N ARG A 24 -11.78 16.19 7.27
CA ARG A 24 -12.91 15.99 6.36
C ARG A 24 -13.28 17.27 5.61
N ALA A 25 -13.35 18.41 6.31
CA ALA A 25 -13.62 19.70 5.70
C ALA A 25 -12.54 20.09 4.68
N ALA A 26 -11.27 19.81 4.99
CA ALA A 26 -10.14 20.04 4.08
C ALA A 26 -9.96 18.94 3.01
N ARG A 27 -10.80 17.89 3.00
CA ARG A 27 -10.66 16.68 2.16
C ARG A 27 -9.28 16.01 2.25
N MET A 28 -8.65 16.08 3.41
CA MET A 28 -7.35 15.50 3.68
C MET A 28 -7.49 14.10 4.30
N PRO A 29 -6.78 13.08 3.79
CA PRO A 29 -6.85 11.73 4.34
C PRO A 29 -6.05 11.60 5.65
N GLU A 30 -6.49 10.71 6.53
CA GLU A 30 -5.68 10.23 7.65
C GLU A 30 -4.56 9.30 7.13
N SER A 31 -3.44 9.20 7.84
CA SER A 31 -2.32 8.33 7.46
C SER A 31 -2.74 6.87 7.25
N CYS A 32 -3.68 6.36 8.05
CA CYS A 32 -4.19 4.99 7.92
C CYS A 32 -4.97 4.76 6.60
N GLN A 33 -5.58 5.81 6.04
CA GLN A 33 -6.25 5.76 4.74
C GLN A 33 -5.21 5.74 3.62
N VAL A 34 -4.14 6.53 3.74
CA VAL A 34 -3.00 6.52 2.81
C VAL A 34 -2.33 5.13 2.79
N ASP A 35 -2.00 4.58 3.96
CA ASP A 35 -1.41 3.25 4.08
C ASP A 35 -2.31 2.17 3.45
N THR A 36 -3.63 2.29 3.64
CA THR A 36 -4.61 1.37 3.04
C THR A 36 -4.66 1.47 1.52
N ALA A 37 -4.54 2.69 0.97
CA ALA A 37 -4.50 2.94 -0.47
C ALA A 37 -3.20 2.43 -1.09
N VAL A 38 -2.05 2.66 -0.44
CA VAL A 38 -0.75 2.10 -0.87
C VAL A 38 -0.80 0.57 -0.88
N ALA A 39 -1.30 -0.05 0.19
CA ALA A 39 -1.47 -1.51 0.23
C ALA A 39 -2.42 -2.03 -0.85
N ALA A 40 -3.44 -1.25 -1.24
CA ALA A 40 -4.37 -1.60 -2.32
C ALA A 40 -3.64 -1.60 -3.68
N ALA A 41 -2.86 -0.55 -3.97
CA ALA A 41 -2.09 -0.44 -5.20
C ALA A 41 -1.05 -1.57 -5.32
N VAL A 42 -0.32 -1.88 -4.24
CA VAL A 42 0.64 -3.00 -4.22
C VAL A 42 -0.08 -4.34 -4.46
N ALA A 43 -1.24 -4.55 -3.85
CA ALA A 43 -2.02 -5.77 -4.04
C ALA A 43 -2.44 -5.98 -5.51
N VAL A 44 -2.85 -4.92 -6.20
CA VAL A 44 -3.17 -4.98 -7.65
C VAL A 44 -1.96 -5.41 -8.46
N VAL A 45 -0.79 -4.79 -8.22
CA VAL A 45 0.45 -5.15 -8.91
C VAL A 45 0.84 -6.61 -8.64
N MET A 46 0.69 -7.08 -7.39
CA MET A 46 0.98 -8.47 -7.02
C MET A 46 0.04 -9.46 -7.70
N ALA A 47 -1.26 -9.16 -7.77
CA ALA A 47 -2.24 -9.98 -8.44
C ALA A 47 -1.94 -10.14 -9.93
N ASP A 48 -1.67 -9.03 -10.62
CA ASP A 48 -1.30 -9.05 -12.04
C ASP A 48 0.01 -9.83 -12.29
N ARG A 49 0.97 -9.77 -11.35
CA ARG A 49 2.24 -10.50 -11.46
C ARG A 49 2.08 -11.99 -11.21
N LEU A 50 1.35 -12.39 -10.17
CA LEU A 50 1.09 -13.80 -9.84
C LEU A 50 0.28 -14.52 -10.93
N GLU A 51 -0.60 -13.81 -11.64
CA GLU A 51 -1.30 -14.35 -12.82
C GLU A 51 -0.33 -14.64 -13.99
N GLN A 52 0.78 -13.91 -14.11
CA GLN A 52 1.74 -14.00 -15.21
C GLN A 52 2.97 -14.87 -14.88
N ASP A 53 3.39 -14.86 -13.62
CA ASP A 53 4.55 -15.55 -13.09
C ASP A 53 4.21 -16.00 -11.65
N PRO A 54 4.09 -17.31 -11.39
CA PRO A 54 3.70 -17.80 -10.07
C PRO A 54 4.78 -17.52 -9.00
N ASP A 55 6.02 -17.23 -9.41
CA ASP A 55 7.08 -16.88 -8.48
C ASP A 55 7.06 -15.37 -8.17
N LEU A 56 7.16 -15.05 -6.87
CA LEU A 56 7.32 -13.66 -6.46
C LEU A 56 8.67 -13.13 -6.96
N SER A 57 8.65 -11.99 -7.66
CA SER A 57 9.89 -11.33 -8.05
C SER A 57 10.79 -11.04 -6.83
N PRO A 58 12.13 -11.06 -7.00
CA PRO A 58 13.06 -10.77 -5.90
C PRO A 58 12.76 -9.46 -5.17
N ASP A 59 12.40 -8.40 -5.90
CA ASP A 59 12.03 -7.11 -5.33
C ASP A 59 10.82 -7.19 -4.39
N LEU A 60 9.79 -7.96 -4.77
CA LEU A 60 8.61 -8.16 -3.91
C LEU A 60 8.97 -8.96 -2.65
N GLN A 61 9.85 -9.95 -2.77
CA GLN A 61 10.34 -10.70 -1.61
C GLN A 61 11.12 -9.78 -0.64
N ILE A 62 11.94 -8.86 -1.17
CA ILE A 62 12.67 -7.85 -0.39
C ILE A 62 11.70 -6.90 0.33
N ILE A 63 10.66 -6.42 -0.36
CA ILE A 63 9.62 -5.56 0.24
C ILE A 63 8.95 -6.29 1.42
N LEU A 64 8.54 -7.55 1.23
CA LEU A 64 7.91 -8.36 2.28
C LEU A 64 8.85 -8.67 3.44
N ALA A 65 10.13 -8.91 3.17
CA ALA A 65 11.14 -9.10 4.21
C ALA A 65 11.35 -7.82 5.03
N THR A 66 11.50 -6.68 4.35
CA THR A 66 11.67 -5.36 4.99
C THR A 66 10.45 -4.99 5.83
N ALA A 67 9.24 -5.18 5.32
CA ALA A 67 8.01 -4.92 6.07
C ALA A 67 7.93 -5.75 7.37
N ARG A 68 8.30 -7.03 7.31
CA ARG A 68 8.39 -7.89 8.50
C ARG A 68 9.45 -7.42 9.49
N ALA A 69 10.61 -6.99 9.01
CA ALA A 69 11.68 -6.46 9.86
C ALA A 69 11.24 -5.19 10.61
N VAL A 70 10.54 -4.27 9.93
CA VAL A 70 9.98 -3.06 10.56
C VAL A 70 8.95 -3.41 11.64
N LEU A 71 8.06 -4.37 11.38
CA LEU A 71 7.09 -4.84 12.38
C LEU A 71 7.80 -5.42 13.60
N LYS A 72 8.84 -6.24 13.39
CA LYS A 72 9.66 -6.80 14.47
C LYS A 72 10.34 -5.71 15.28
N GLN A 73 10.92 -4.70 14.63
CA GLN A 73 11.56 -3.57 15.31
C GLN A 73 10.59 -2.77 16.18
N ARG A 74 9.30 -2.72 15.79
CA ARG A 74 8.23 -2.09 16.58
C ARG A 74 7.70 -2.99 17.71
N GLY A 75 8.32 -4.13 17.96
CA GLY A 75 7.93 -5.08 19.01
C GLY A 75 6.81 -6.05 18.61
N PHE A 76 6.44 -6.11 17.32
CA PHE A 76 5.47 -7.08 16.82
C PHE A 76 6.18 -8.29 16.23
N ASP A 77 6.16 -9.43 16.92
CA ASP A 77 6.72 -10.69 16.45
C ASP A 77 5.67 -11.80 16.25
N GLY A 78 6.08 -12.86 15.55
CA GLY A 78 5.27 -14.05 15.33
C GLY A 78 4.28 -14.01 14.16
N ARG A 79 3.29 -14.91 14.22
CA ARG A 79 2.39 -15.22 13.11
C ARG A 79 1.37 -14.11 12.84
N GLY A 80 0.88 -13.43 13.88
CA GLY A 80 -0.17 -12.42 13.77
C GLY A 80 0.16 -11.26 12.82
N PRO A 81 1.31 -10.57 13.00
CA PRO A 81 1.72 -9.48 12.12
C PRO A 81 1.93 -9.93 10.68
N SER A 82 2.56 -11.11 10.48
CA SER A 82 2.77 -11.70 9.16
C SER A 82 1.45 -12.03 8.46
N THR A 83 0.49 -12.65 9.17
CA THR A 83 -0.84 -12.94 8.62
C THR A 83 -1.59 -11.65 8.26
N LYS A 84 -1.50 -10.60 9.09
CA LYS A 84 -2.11 -9.31 8.75
C LYS A 84 -1.46 -8.67 7.53
N LEU A 85 -0.14 -8.73 7.41
CA LEU A 85 0.59 -8.25 6.24
C LEU A 85 0.13 -8.98 4.97
N MET A 86 0.15 -10.32 4.99
CA MET A 86 -0.27 -11.12 3.83
C MET A 86 -1.75 -10.90 3.48
N SER A 87 -2.63 -10.81 4.47
CA SER A 87 -4.05 -10.51 4.23
C SER A 87 -4.26 -9.15 3.54
N ARG A 88 -3.43 -8.16 3.85
CA ARG A 88 -3.51 -6.82 3.24
C ARG A 88 -2.93 -6.74 1.84
N LEU A 89 -2.07 -7.67 1.45
CA LEU A 89 -1.37 -7.66 0.16
C LEU A 89 -1.92 -8.68 -0.83
N PHE A 90 -2.34 -9.86 -0.37
CA PHE A 90 -2.76 -10.96 -1.24
C PHE A 90 -4.23 -11.36 -1.11
N HIS A 91 -4.86 -11.10 0.03
CA HIS A 91 -6.22 -11.59 0.32
C HIS A 91 -7.20 -10.46 0.60
N ARG A 92 -7.02 -9.34 -0.11
CA ARG A 92 -7.91 -8.18 -0.04
C ARG A 92 -9.26 -8.54 -0.65
N LYS A 93 -10.34 -8.30 0.10
CA LYS A 93 -11.72 -8.55 -0.35
C LYS A 93 -12.15 -7.60 -1.48
N ASP A 94 -11.61 -6.38 -1.48
CA ASP A 94 -11.90 -5.33 -2.44
C ASP A 94 -11.06 -5.45 -3.71
N LEU A 95 -10.11 -6.39 -3.78
CA LEU A 95 -9.21 -6.58 -4.93
C LEU A 95 -9.92 -6.63 -6.29
N PRO A 96 -11.06 -7.33 -6.46
CA PRO A 96 -11.77 -7.38 -7.75
C PRO A 96 -12.36 -6.04 -8.19
N ALA A 97 -12.59 -5.11 -7.25
CA ALA A 97 -13.17 -3.80 -7.52
C ALA A 97 -12.10 -2.70 -7.71
N LEU A 98 -10.81 -3.02 -7.48
CA LEU A 98 -9.73 -2.07 -7.65
C LEU A 98 -9.37 -1.92 -9.13
N PRO A 99 -9.11 -0.69 -9.60
CA PRO A 99 -8.70 -0.48 -10.99
C PRO A 99 -7.31 -1.11 -11.22
N ARG A 100 -7.21 -1.97 -12.23
CA ARG A 100 -5.91 -2.46 -12.71
C ARG A 100 -5.16 -1.29 -13.36
N ALA A 101 -3.95 -1.02 -12.89
CA ALA A 101 -3.12 0.01 -13.51
C ALA A 101 -2.71 -0.46 -14.90
N LYS A 102 -3.11 0.27 -15.95
CA LYS A 102 -2.55 0.04 -17.29
C LYS A 102 -1.07 0.43 -17.21
N ARG A 103 -0.15 -0.50 -17.52
CA ARG A 103 1.25 -0.10 -17.74
C ARG A 103 1.24 0.90 -18.89
N SER A 104 1.55 2.16 -18.60
CA SER A 104 2.06 3.04 -19.64
C SER A 104 3.34 2.39 -20.15
N ALA A 105 3.40 2.08 -21.44
CA ALA A 105 4.60 1.55 -22.07
C ALA A 105 5.79 2.45 -21.70
N PRO A 106 6.99 1.89 -21.45
CA PRO A 106 8.18 2.71 -21.32
C PRO A 106 8.27 3.58 -22.58
N GLN A 107 8.27 4.90 -22.41
CA GLN A 107 8.62 5.79 -23.50
C GLN A 107 10.07 5.47 -23.83
N VAL A 108 10.26 4.67 -24.88
CA VAL A 108 11.55 4.54 -25.53
C VAL A 108 11.94 5.97 -25.89
N ARG A 109 12.98 6.48 -25.25
CA ARG A 109 13.65 7.68 -25.73
C ARG A 109 14.27 7.27 -27.05
N ASP A 110 13.62 7.67 -28.13
CA ASP A 110 14.19 7.67 -29.46
C ASP A 110 15.25 8.78 -29.47
N ASP A 111 16.41 8.50 -28.87
CA ASP A 111 17.59 9.31 -29.08
C ASP A 111 18.11 8.93 -30.47
N GLY A 112 17.48 9.55 -31.47
CA GLY A 112 17.77 9.32 -32.88
C GLY A 112 19.26 9.51 -33.18
N GLU A 113 19.89 8.42 -33.61
CA GLU A 113 21.07 8.48 -34.47
C GLU A 113 20.68 9.16 -35.80
N ASP A 114 20.91 10.46 -35.90
CA ASP A 114 21.35 11.03 -37.18
C ASP A 114 22.87 10.79 -37.23
N GLY A 115 23.37 9.88 -38.07
CA GLY A 115 23.26 9.99 -39.51
C GLY A 115 24.50 10.72 -40.01
N GLY A 116 25.52 9.94 -40.37
CA GLY A 116 26.85 10.44 -40.70
C GLY A 116 26.93 11.40 -41.88
N ALA A 117 28.06 12.09 -41.97
CA ALA A 117 28.58 12.64 -43.22
C ALA A 117 30.02 12.17 -43.38
N SER A 118 30.23 11.30 -44.37
CA SER A 118 31.53 11.01 -44.97
C SER A 118 32.08 12.27 -45.65
N LEU A 119 33.38 12.54 -45.45
CA LEU A 119 34.42 12.67 -46.48
C LEU A 119 35.78 12.92 -45.81
#